data_AF-A0A1J0E9L6-F1
#
_entry.id   AF-A0A1J0E9L6-F1
#
_cell.length_a   1.000
_cell.length_b   1.000
_cell.length_c   1.000
_cell.angle_alpha   90.00
_cell.angle_beta   90.00
_cell.angle_gamma   90.00
#
_symmetry.space_group_name_H-M   'P 1'
#
loop_
_entity.id
_entity.type
_entity.pdbx_description
1 polymer ?
#
loop_
_entity_poly.entity_id
_entity_poly.type
_entity_poly.pdbx_seq_one_letter_code
_entity_poly.pdbx_strand_id
1 'polypeptide(L)'
;MQREKLSAMMDGEVLDLELVNAISRDSTLKQRWESYHLIRDTLRNETSEVMHFDIASKVAAALENEAVRINPQVVVESQPEPATWGSFPFWGKIRPWASQLTQIGVAACVSLAVIVGVQQYNQSDAVDSPVDEPMFNTIPVGSGAPVSLNISDNQLFGNEQQLQQVEQQNQRINAMLQQYEIERRSMLNQNQQYQEPAQAASSAGVKLQ
;
A
#
# COMPACT_ATOMS: atom_id res chain seq x y z
N MET A 1 15.21 -28.54 23.52
CA MET A 1 15.62 -27.28 22.86
C MET A 1 16.27 -27.52 21.49
N GLN A 2 17.35 -28.30 21.37
CA GLN A 2 18.02 -28.49 20.06
C GLN A 2 17.14 -29.13 18.97
N ARG A 3 16.29 -30.11 19.31
CA ARG A 3 15.38 -30.76 18.35
C ARG A 3 14.31 -29.83 17.79
N GLU A 4 13.81 -28.94 18.63
CA GLU A 4 12.79 -27.96 18.26
C GLU A 4 13.38 -26.92 17.30
N LYS A 5 14.59 -26.41 17.61
CA LYS A 5 15.33 -25.56 16.69
C LYS A 5 15.61 -26.25 15.34
N LEU A 6 15.95 -27.54 15.36
CA LEU A 6 16.16 -28.32 14.14
C LEU A 6 14.88 -28.43 13.30
N SER A 7 13.73 -28.65 13.94
CA SER A 7 12.43 -28.66 13.26
C SER A 7 12.08 -27.28 12.70
N ALA A 8 12.22 -26.22 13.49
CA ALA A 8 11.96 -24.85 13.06
C ALA A 8 12.84 -24.44 11.87
N MET A 9 14.10 -24.91 11.84
CA MET A 9 14.99 -24.68 10.70
C MET A 9 14.58 -25.47 9.45
N MET A 10 14.08 -26.69 9.61
CA MET A 10 13.55 -27.52 8.52
C MET A 10 12.28 -26.91 7.88
N ASP A 11 11.47 -26.23 8.70
CA ASP A 11 10.28 -25.50 8.27
C ASP A 11 10.59 -24.10 7.72
N GLY A 12 11.82 -23.61 7.87
CA GLY A 12 12.26 -22.30 7.38
C GLY A 12 11.91 -21.12 8.31
N GLU A 13 11.40 -21.40 9.51
CA GLU A 13 11.01 -20.39 10.51
C GLU A 13 12.21 -19.75 11.21
N VAL A 14 13.33 -20.48 11.32
CA VAL A 14 14.55 -20.02 12.00
C VAL A 14 15.79 -20.37 11.18
N LEU A 15 16.65 -19.37 10.94
CA LEU A 15 17.99 -19.58 10.38
C LEU A 15 19.04 -19.30 11.45
N ASP A 16 19.61 -20.37 12.01
CA ASP A 16 20.64 -20.29 13.05
C ASP A 16 21.96 -20.88 12.52
N LEU A 17 22.93 -20.02 12.21
CA LEU A 17 24.24 -20.41 11.70
C LEU A 17 25.03 -21.28 12.70
N GLU A 18 24.79 -21.09 14.00
CA GLU A 18 25.42 -21.92 15.03
C GLU A 18 24.90 -23.36 14.96
N LEU A 19 23.59 -23.52 14.72
CA LEU A 19 22.96 -24.82 14.55
C LEU A 19 23.46 -25.54 13.30
N VAL A 20 23.62 -24.83 12.17
CA VAL A 20 24.22 -25.40 10.95
C VAL A 20 25.62 -25.94 11.20
N ASN A 21 26.45 -25.15 11.92
CA ASN A 21 27.79 -25.59 12.30
C ASN A 21 27.73 -26.80 13.26
N ALA A 22 26.81 -26.82 14.22
CA ALA A 22 26.63 -27.95 15.12
C ALA A 22 26.23 -29.24 14.36
N ILE A 23 25.31 -29.15 13.40
CA ILE A 23 24.91 -30.28 12.55
C ILE A 23 26.10 -30.79 11.75
N SER A 24 26.98 -29.91 11.25
CA SER A 24 28.16 -30.35 10.49
C SER A 24 29.14 -31.21 11.30
N ARG A 25 29.19 -31.03 12.62
CA ARG A 25 30.14 -31.69 13.53
C ARG A 25 29.56 -32.89 14.27
N ASP A 26 28.26 -32.90 14.53
CA ASP A 26 27.58 -33.94 15.33
C ASP A 26 26.84 -34.96 14.44
N SER A 27 27.28 -36.21 14.49
CA SER A 27 26.67 -37.32 13.72
C SER A 27 25.23 -37.61 14.12
N THR A 28 24.87 -37.43 15.39
CA THR A 28 23.52 -37.69 15.90
C THR A 28 22.52 -36.65 15.40
N LEU A 29 22.96 -35.38 15.25
CA LEU A 29 22.16 -34.31 14.67
C LEU A 29 21.99 -34.52 13.15
N LYS A 30 23.05 -34.95 12.44
CA LYS A 30 22.93 -35.31 11.02
C LYS A 30 21.90 -36.40 10.78
N GLN A 31 21.96 -37.48 11.56
CA GLN A 31 21.01 -38.60 11.43
C GLN A 31 19.56 -38.17 11.71
N ARG A 32 19.36 -37.26 12.67
CA ARG A 32 18.05 -36.67 12.93
C ARG A 32 17.55 -35.82 11.77
N TRP A 33 18.42 -34.98 11.22
CA TRP A 33 18.10 -34.14 10.07
C TRP A 33 17.67 -34.99 8.87
N GLU A 34 18.42 -36.06 8.58
CA GLU A 34 18.07 -37.05 7.56
C GLU A 34 16.71 -37.69 7.84
N SER A 35 16.47 -38.15 9.08
CA SER A 35 15.21 -38.78 9.48
C SER A 35 14.02 -37.84 9.31
N TYR A 36 14.17 -36.55 9.61
CA TYR A 36 13.10 -35.56 9.47
C TYR A 36 12.75 -35.31 8.01
N HIS A 37 13.75 -35.20 7.13
CA HIS A 37 13.51 -35.09 5.69
C HIS A 37 12.90 -36.36 5.12
N LEU A 38 13.34 -37.53 5.54
CA LEU A 38 12.73 -38.80 5.13
C LEU A 38 11.25 -38.89 5.53
N ILE A 39 10.92 -38.52 6.77
CA ILE A 39 9.51 -38.49 7.24
C ILE A 39 8.71 -37.47 6.42
N ARG A 40 9.27 -36.29 6.14
CA ARG A 40 8.63 -35.27 5.31
C ARG A 40 8.33 -35.78 3.89
N ASP A 41 9.28 -36.45 3.26
CA ASP A 41 9.16 -36.94 1.89
C ASP A 41 8.19 -38.11 1.81
N THR A 42 8.20 -39.01 2.81
CA THR A 42 7.21 -40.11 2.92
C THR A 42 5.78 -39.59 3.11
N LEU A 43 5.58 -38.56 3.95
CA LEU A 43 4.27 -37.94 4.15
C LEU A 43 3.74 -37.26 2.88
N ARG A 44 4.62 -36.77 2.01
CA ARG A 44 4.28 -36.15 0.73
C ARG A 44 4.18 -37.15 -0.42
N ASN A 45 4.46 -38.42 -0.15
CA ASN A 45 4.55 -39.47 -1.16
C ASN A 45 5.57 -39.14 -2.27
N GLU A 46 6.66 -38.46 -1.90
CA GLU A 46 7.78 -38.04 -2.77
C GLU A 46 8.92 -39.07 -2.77
N THR A 47 8.73 -40.23 -2.14
CA THR A 47 9.73 -41.30 -2.09
C THR A 47 9.67 -42.20 -3.31
N SER A 48 10.83 -42.57 -3.84
CA SER A 48 10.95 -43.56 -4.92
C SER A 48 10.65 -44.99 -4.43
N GLU A 49 10.34 -45.89 -5.37
CA GLU A 49 10.17 -47.33 -5.11
C GLU A 49 11.42 -47.98 -4.51
N VAL A 50 12.60 -47.48 -4.89
CA VAL A 50 13.90 -47.90 -4.34
C VAL A 50 14.53 -46.75 -3.56
N MET A 51 14.82 -46.98 -2.28
CA MET A 51 15.36 -45.97 -1.38
C MET A 51 16.88 -46.11 -1.23
N HIS A 52 17.60 -45.03 -1.51
CA HIS A 52 19.06 -44.96 -1.40
C HIS A 52 19.46 -44.03 -0.25
N PHE A 53 20.03 -44.58 0.81
CA PHE A 53 20.49 -43.82 1.99
C PHE A 53 21.94 -43.35 1.88
N ASP A 54 22.65 -43.72 0.81
CA ASP A 54 24.08 -43.42 0.62
C ASP A 54 24.35 -42.26 -0.34
N ILE A 55 23.30 -41.58 -0.83
CA ILE A 55 23.41 -40.49 -1.81
C ILE A 55 24.24 -39.34 -1.22
N ALA A 56 23.89 -38.86 -0.03
CA ALA A 56 24.59 -37.74 0.61
C ALA A 56 26.08 -38.04 0.81
N SER A 57 26.42 -39.28 1.20
CA SER A 57 27.80 -39.73 1.38
C SER A 57 28.57 -39.78 0.05
N LYS A 58 27.95 -40.29 -1.02
CA LYS A 58 28.54 -40.32 -2.37
C LYS A 58 28.78 -38.93 -2.92
N VAL A 59 27.82 -38.02 -2.73
CA VAL A 59 27.95 -36.62 -3.15
C VAL A 59 29.06 -35.92 -2.35
N ALA A 60 29.12 -36.12 -1.03
CA ALA A 60 30.19 -35.56 -0.20
C ALA A 60 31.58 -36.04 -0.65
N ALA A 61 31.72 -37.34 -0.95
CA ALA A 61 32.98 -37.90 -1.47
C ALA A 61 33.32 -37.35 -2.87
N ALA A 62 32.32 -37.17 -3.74
CA ALA A 62 32.54 -36.57 -5.06
C ALA A 62 32.99 -35.10 -4.95
N LEU A 63 32.38 -34.32 -4.04
CA LEU A 63 32.73 -32.93 -3.77
C LEU A 63 34.14 -32.78 -3.20
N GLU A 64 34.59 -33.69 -2.33
CA GLU A 64 35.96 -33.69 -1.81
C GLU A 64 37.01 -33.89 -2.93
N ASN A 65 36.65 -34.65 -3.97
CA ASN A 65 37.49 -34.86 -5.14
C ASN A 65 37.34 -33.77 -6.21
N GLU A 66 36.44 -32.82 -6.03
CA GLU A 66 36.24 -31.74 -6.99
C GLU A 66 37.32 -30.67 -6.83
N ALA A 67 38.10 -30.45 -7.89
CA ALA A 67 39.03 -29.33 -7.93
C ALA A 67 38.22 -28.02 -7.93
N VAL A 68 38.40 -27.18 -6.91
CA VAL A 68 37.75 -25.87 -6.78
C VAL A 68 38.09 -25.02 -8.01
N ARG A 69 37.20 -25.03 -8.99
CA ARG A 69 37.28 -24.15 -10.16
C ARG A 69 36.70 -22.81 -9.76
N ILE A 70 37.53 -21.94 -9.19
CA ILE A 70 37.20 -20.51 -9.14
C ILE A 70 37.25 -20.02 -10.59
N ASN A 71 36.09 -19.99 -11.24
CA ASN A 71 35.95 -19.37 -12.54
C ASN A 71 35.71 -17.87 -12.32
N PRO A 72 36.70 -16.99 -12.52
CA PRO A 72 36.50 -15.54 -12.37
C PRO A 72 35.56 -14.95 -13.44
N GLN A 73 35.06 -15.76 -14.37
CA GLN A 73 34.12 -15.37 -15.43
C GLN A 73 32.65 -15.65 -15.08
N VAL A 74 32.30 -15.86 -13.80
CA VAL A 74 30.88 -15.81 -13.40
C VAL A 74 30.37 -14.45 -13.81
N VAL A 75 29.55 -14.45 -14.86
CA VAL A 75 28.80 -13.28 -15.33
C VAL A 75 28.05 -12.76 -14.11
N VAL A 76 28.53 -11.65 -13.55
CA VAL A 76 27.79 -10.88 -12.57
C VAL A 76 26.54 -10.45 -13.31
N GLU A 77 25.42 -11.11 -13.07
CA GLU A 77 24.13 -10.59 -13.50
C GLU A 77 24.10 -9.13 -13.01
N SER A 78 23.98 -8.21 -13.96
CA SER A 78 23.85 -6.80 -13.66
C SER A 78 22.59 -6.64 -12.82
N GLN A 79 22.74 -6.61 -11.50
CA GLN A 79 21.66 -6.18 -10.63
C GLN A 79 21.19 -4.82 -11.15
N PRO A 80 19.88 -4.57 -11.22
CA PRO A 80 19.38 -3.27 -11.61
C PRO A 80 19.91 -2.24 -10.60
N GLU A 81 20.90 -1.46 -11.01
CA GLU A 81 21.45 -0.41 -10.19
C GLU A 81 20.31 0.58 -9.83
N PRO A 82 20.23 1.05 -8.58
CA PRO A 82 19.18 1.95 -8.12
C PRO A 82 19.16 3.31 -8.85
N ALA A 83 20.14 3.58 -9.71
CA ALA A 83 20.23 4.77 -10.54
C ALA A 83 19.05 4.96 -11.52
N THR A 84 18.30 3.89 -11.83
CA THR A 84 17.13 3.98 -12.73
C THR A 84 15.90 4.60 -12.06
N TRP A 85 15.85 4.71 -10.73
CA TRP A 85 14.72 5.33 -10.02
C TRP A 85 14.48 6.78 -10.46
N GLY A 86 15.54 7.55 -10.74
CA GLY A 86 15.40 8.93 -11.22
C GLY A 86 14.81 9.07 -12.63
N SER A 87 14.86 8.00 -13.45
CA SER A 87 14.39 8.01 -14.84
C SER A 87 12.93 7.60 -15.01
N PHE A 88 12.23 7.21 -13.94
CA PHE A 88 10.84 6.79 -14.10
C PHE A 88 9.92 7.99 -14.39
N PRO A 89 9.00 7.86 -15.36
CA PRO A 89 8.12 8.94 -15.79
C PRO A 89 7.13 9.41 -14.70
N PHE A 90 6.97 8.64 -13.61
CA PHE A 90 6.11 9.02 -12.48
C PHE A 90 6.75 10.10 -11.58
N TRP A 91 8.08 10.14 -11.41
CA TRP A 91 8.74 11.15 -10.57
C TRP A 91 8.58 12.58 -11.12
N GLY A 92 8.53 12.71 -12.46
CA GLY A 92 8.23 13.98 -13.12
C GLY A 92 6.84 14.54 -12.76
N LYS A 93 5.86 13.67 -12.46
CA LYS A 93 4.50 14.06 -12.07
C LYS A 93 4.39 14.46 -10.59
N ILE A 94 5.26 13.93 -9.72
CA ILE A 94 5.22 14.18 -8.27
C ILE A 94 6.03 15.44 -7.89
N ARG A 95 7.07 15.77 -8.65
CA ARG A 95 7.94 16.94 -8.43
C ARG A 95 7.20 18.28 -8.20
N PRO A 96 6.16 18.67 -8.96
CA PRO A 96 5.45 19.92 -8.71
C PRO A 96 4.63 19.93 -7.40
N TRP A 97 4.25 18.77 -6.87
CA TRP A 97 3.49 18.66 -5.61
C TRP A 97 4.40 18.59 -4.38
N ALA A 98 5.66 18.21 -4.57
CA ALA A 98 6.66 18.10 -3.49
C ALA A 98 6.92 19.45 -2.79
N SER A 99 6.91 20.57 -3.51
CA SER A 99 7.10 21.89 -2.90
C SER A 99 5.94 22.29 -1.97
N GLN A 100 4.71 21.92 -2.33
CA GLN A 100 3.52 22.18 -1.50
C GLN A 100 3.51 21.31 -0.24
N LEU A 101 3.86 20.02 -0.37
CA LEU A 101 4.01 19.12 0.77
C LEU A 101 5.12 19.57 1.73
N THR A 102 6.20 20.14 1.19
CA THR A 102 7.29 20.69 2.02
C THR A 102 6.82 21.90 2.83
N GLN A 103 6.06 22.81 2.21
CA GLN A 103 5.50 23.97 2.92
C GLN A 103 4.51 23.56 4.01
N ILE A 104 3.63 22.59 3.71
CA ILE A 104 2.70 22.01 4.69
C ILE A 104 3.47 21.32 5.81
N GLY A 105 4.52 20.56 5.49
CA GLY A 105 5.37 19.88 6.47
C GLY A 105 6.04 20.85 7.44
N VAL A 106 6.65 21.93 6.94
CA VAL A 106 7.29 22.95 7.79
C VAL A 106 6.26 23.63 8.69
N ALA A 107 5.12 24.05 8.14
CA ALA A 107 4.06 24.69 8.92
C ALA A 107 3.48 23.75 9.99
N ALA A 108 3.26 22.48 9.65
CA ALA A 108 2.77 21.46 10.58
C ALA A 108 3.78 21.16 11.70
N CYS A 109 5.08 21.04 11.38
CA CYS A 109 6.12 20.84 12.38
C CYS A 109 6.23 22.02 13.35
N VAL A 110 6.19 23.25 12.85
CA VAL A 110 6.23 24.45 13.70
C VAL A 110 4.98 24.53 14.58
N SER A 111 3.80 24.23 14.01
CA SER A 111 2.54 24.23 14.77
C SER A 111 2.52 23.15 15.85
N LEU A 112 2.99 21.95 15.53
CA LEU A 112 3.10 20.85 16.50
C LEU A 112 4.11 21.18 17.60
N ALA A 113 5.26 21.77 17.28
CA ALA A 113 6.25 22.19 18.27
C ALA A 113 5.70 23.28 19.21
N VAL A 114 4.90 24.22 18.71
CA VAL A 114 4.25 25.25 19.53
C VAL A 114 3.18 24.64 20.43
N ILE A 115 2.32 23.76 19.91
CA ILE A 115 1.25 23.11 20.69
C ILE A 115 1.85 22.23 21.79
N VAL A 116 2.79 21.35 21.44
CA VAL A 116 3.46 20.46 22.41
C VAL A 116 4.30 21.27 23.39
N GLY A 117 5.00 22.31 22.92
CA GLY A 117 5.79 23.20 23.77
C GLY A 117 4.95 23.93 24.81
N VAL A 118 3.78 24.46 24.44
CA VAL A 118 2.87 25.16 25.38
C VAL A 118 2.23 24.17 26.38
N GLN A 119 1.96 22.94 25.95
CA GLN A 119 1.43 21.90 26.84
C GLN A 119 2.48 21.40 27.84
N GLN A 120 3.72 21.22 27.40
CA GLN A 120 4.87 20.87 28.25
C GLN A 120 5.24 22.01 29.22
N TYR A 121 5.15 23.27 28.77
CA TYR A 121 5.47 24.45 29.58
C TYR A 121 4.41 24.69 30.67
N ASN A 122 3.10 24.58 30.36
CA ASN A 122 2.03 24.76 31.36
C ASN A 122 1.90 23.59 32.35
N GLN A 123 2.35 22.38 32.01
CA GLN A 123 2.33 21.26 32.97
C GLN A 123 3.39 21.37 34.09
N SER A 124 4.38 22.26 33.94
CA SER A 124 5.46 22.38 34.91
C SER A 124 5.12 23.28 36.12
N ASP A 125 4.02 24.06 36.07
CA ASP A 125 3.71 25.09 37.08
C ASP A 125 2.26 25.15 37.60
N ALA A 126 1.38 24.20 37.28
CA ALA A 126 -0.03 24.25 37.72
C ALA A 126 -0.38 23.16 38.75
N VAL A 127 0.06 23.37 40.00
CA VAL A 127 -0.69 22.93 41.18
C VAL A 127 -1.80 23.97 41.41
N ASP A 128 -3.06 23.53 41.32
CA ASP A 128 -4.27 24.18 41.84
C ASP A 128 -4.80 25.45 41.12
N SER A 129 -5.86 25.30 40.30
CA SER A 129 -7.08 26.17 40.29
C SER A 129 -8.04 25.87 39.11
N PRO A 130 -9.35 26.13 39.28
CA PRO A 130 -10.41 25.51 38.47
C PRO A 130 -10.73 26.22 37.15
N VAL A 131 -11.35 25.41 36.28
CA VAL A 131 -11.82 25.63 34.90
C VAL A 131 -12.62 26.93 34.72
N ASP A 132 -12.18 27.77 33.77
CA ASP A 132 -12.96 28.86 33.19
C ASP A 132 -12.85 28.75 31.65
N GLU A 133 -13.96 28.49 30.98
CA GLU A 133 -14.03 28.23 29.53
C GLU A 133 -14.08 29.55 28.73
N PRO A 134 -13.13 29.85 27.83
CA PRO A 134 -13.24 31.03 26.98
C PRO A 134 -14.17 30.76 25.79
N MET A 135 -15.29 31.48 25.72
CA MET A 135 -16.15 31.49 24.53
C MET A 135 -15.44 32.19 23.35
N PHE A 136 -15.16 31.45 22.28
CA PHE A 136 -14.64 32.01 21.03
C PHE A 136 -15.79 32.55 20.16
N ASN A 137 -15.85 33.88 20.01
CA ASN A 137 -16.68 34.59 19.04
C ASN A 137 -15.79 34.99 17.84
N THR A 138 -15.90 34.30 16.70
CA THR A 138 -15.14 34.66 15.48
C THR A 138 -16.09 34.94 14.32
N ILE A 139 -16.13 36.19 13.90
CA ILE A 139 -16.80 36.67 12.69
C ILE A 139 -16.09 36.07 11.46
N PRO A 140 -16.79 35.40 10.52
CA PRO A 140 -16.13 34.80 9.38
C PRO A 140 -15.79 35.86 8.32
N VAL A 141 -14.50 36.06 8.07
CA VAL A 141 -13.98 36.74 6.86
C VAL A 141 -13.43 35.65 5.94
N GLY A 142 -14.17 35.31 4.89
CA GLY A 142 -13.71 34.35 3.87
C GLY A 142 -14.84 33.82 3.00
N SER A 143 -14.84 34.22 1.72
CA SER A 143 -15.82 33.81 0.72
C SER A 143 -15.55 32.37 0.25
N GLY A 144 -16.23 31.40 0.84
CA GLY A 144 -16.27 30.01 0.39
C GLY A 144 -17.61 29.41 0.80
N ALA A 145 -18.34 28.81 -0.14
CA ALA A 145 -19.68 28.29 0.09
C ALA A 145 -19.66 27.26 1.25
N PRO A 146 -20.47 27.45 2.31
CA PRO A 146 -20.52 26.49 3.41
C PRO A 146 -21.15 25.19 2.91
N VAL A 147 -20.38 24.11 2.95
CA VAL A 147 -20.88 22.74 2.85
C VAL A 147 -21.66 22.42 4.13
N SER A 148 -22.98 22.59 4.08
CA SER A 148 -23.88 22.31 5.20
C SER A 148 -24.17 20.81 5.31
N LEU A 149 -23.31 20.06 6.01
CA LEU A 149 -23.70 18.86 6.74
C LEU A 149 -23.94 19.28 8.19
N ASN A 150 -25.03 19.99 8.43
CA ASN A 150 -25.54 20.24 9.78
C ASN A 150 -26.72 19.30 9.99
N ILE A 151 -26.44 18.09 10.48
CA ILE A 151 -27.44 17.27 11.16
C ILE A 151 -27.19 17.48 12.64
N SER A 152 -27.75 18.57 13.17
CA SER A 152 -27.89 18.77 14.60
C SER A 152 -29.26 18.24 15.01
N ASP A 153 -29.28 17.05 15.60
CA ASP A 153 -30.46 16.37 16.18
C ASP A 153 -30.98 17.05 17.45
N ASN A 154 -30.94 18.39 17.52
CA ASN A 154 -31.42 19.09 18.69
C ASN A 154 -32.01 20.45 18.34
N GLN A 155 -33.26 20.46 17.88
CA GLN A 155 -34.25 21.49 18.25
C GLN A 155 -35.61 21.15 17.65
N LEU A 156 -36.41 20.44 18.43
CA LEU A 156 -37.86 20.27 18.27
C LEU A 156 -38.67 21.57 18.48
N PHE A 157 -38.04 22.76 18.41
CA PHE A 157 -38.68 24.02 18.76
C PHE A 157 -38.36 25.14 17.76
N GLY A 158 -39.31 25.38 16.84
CA GLY A 158 -39.85 26.72 16.59
C GLY A 158 -38.95 27.78 15.95
N ASN A 159 -38.29 27.50 14.82
CA ASN A 159 -37.75 28.56 13.96
C ASN A 159 -38.36 28.45 12.55
N GLU A 160 -39.49 29.12 12.30
CA GLU A 160 -40.09 29.28 10.95
C GLU A 160 -39.07 29.84 9.94
N GLN A 161 -38.11 30.63 10.42
CA GLN A 161 -37.00 31.15 9.62
C GLN A 161 -36.05 30.05 9.11
N GLN A 162 -35.87 28.97 9.87
CA GLN A 162 -35.04 27.84 9.45
C GLN A 162 -35.76 26.96 8.43
N LEU A 163 -37.07 26.76 8.59
CA LEU A 163 -37.90 26.06 7.60
C LEU A 163 -37.93 26.80 6.26
N GLN A 164 -38.07 28.13 6.26
CA GLN A 164 -37.99 28.94 5.05
C GLN A 164 -36.61 28.89 4.40
N GLN A 165 -35.54 28.85 5.20
CA GLN A 165 -34.17 28.73 4.67
C GLN A 165 -33.92 27.35 4.05
N VAL A 166 -34.45 26.28 4.65
CA VAL A 166 -34.41 24.92 4.10
C VAL A 166 -35.25 24.82 2.82
N GLU A 167 -36.42 25.44 2.74
CA GLU A 167 -37.22 25.47 1.51
C GLU A 167 -36.49 26.20 0.37
N GLN A 168 -35.88 27.37 0.65
CA GLN A 168 -35.08 28.09 -0.33
C GLN A 168 -33.84 27.29 -0.77
N GLN A 169 -33.22 26.54 0.15
CA GLN A 169 -32.10 25.67 -0.16
C GLN A 169 -32.54 24.49 -1.05
N ASN A 170 -33.68 23.87 -0.75
CA ASN A 170 -34.25 22.80 -1.57
C ASN A 170 -34.64 23.28 -2.97
N GLN A 171 -35.21 24.49 -3.10
CA GLN A 171 -35.51 25.09 -4.40
C GLN A 171 -34.24 25.29 -5.26
N ARG A 172 -33.14 25.72 -4.64
CA ARG A 172 -31.84 25.87 -5.32
C ARG A 172 -31.25 24.52 -5.74
N ILE A 173 -31.36 23.51 -4.88
CA ILE A 173 -30.90 22.14 -5.17
C ILE A 173 -31.68 21.54 -6.36
N ASN A 174 -33.01 21.72 -6.39
CA ASN A 174 -33.84 21.23 -7.48
C ASN A 174 -33.48 21.88 -8.82
N ALA A 175 -33.21 23.19 -8.84
CA ALA A 175 -32.76 23.89 -10.05
C ALA A 175 -31.37 23.40 -10.51
N MET A 176 -30.45 23.18 -9.57
CA MET A 176 -29.13 22.63 -9.87
C MET A 176 -29.24 21.21 -10.47
N LEU A 177 -30.11 20.37 -9.91
CA LEU A 177 -30.31 19.00 -10.38
C LEU A 177 -30.87 18.97 -11.81
N GLN A 178 -31.83 19.84 -12.11
CA GLN A 178 -32.39 19.98 -13.46
C GLN A 178 -31.32 20.41 -14.46
N GLN A 179 -30.48 21.38 -14.09
CA GLN A 179 -29.40 21.85 -14.95
C GLN A 179 -28.33 20.78 -15.18
N TYR A 180 -27.99 20.01 -14.14
CA TYR A 180 -27.05 18.90 -14.23
C TYR A 180 -27.52 17.81 -15.19
N GLU A 181 -28.82 17.48 -15.19
CA GLU A 181 -29.38 16.50 -16.14
C GLU A 181 -29.32 16.99 -17.59
N ILE A 182 -29.56 18.28 -17.83
CA ILE A 182 -29.44 18.89 -19.16
C ILE A 182 -28.00 18.84 -19.65
N GLU A 183 -27.04 19.26 -18.81
CA GLU A 183 -25.62 19.23 -19.15
C GLU A 183 -25.15 17.80 -19.42
N ARG A 184 -25.57 16.84 -18.61
CA ARG A 184 -25.24 15.43 -18.82
C ARG A 184 -25.77 14.92 -20.16
N ARG A 185 -27.00 15.30 -20.54
CA ARG A 185 -27.57 14.92 -21.86
C ARG A 185 -26.89 15.65 -23.01
N SER A 186 -26.53 16.92 -22.87
CA SER A 186 -25.82 17.66 -23.92
C SER A 186 -24.44 17.05 -24.15
N MET A 187 -23.71 16.70 -23.07
CA MET A 187 -22.42 16.03 -23.16
C MET A 187 -22.54 14.65 -23.81
N LEU A 188 -23.56 13.86 -23.48
CA LEU A 188 -23.78 12.55 -24.09
C LEU A 188 -24.15 12.66 -25.59
N ASN A 189 -25.02 13.60 -25.96
CA ASN A 189 -25.36 13.86 -27.36
C ASN A 189 -24.18 14.43 -28.17
N GLN A 190 -23.36 15.29 -27.56
CA GLN A 190 -22.14 15.79 -28.18
C GLN A 190 -21.17 14.64 -28.46
N ASN A 191 -21.01 13.69 -27.53
CA ASN A 191 -20.22 12.49 -27.76
C ASN A 191 -20.81 11.57 -28.85
N GLN A 192 -22.14 11.50 -29.01
CA GLN A 192 -22.76 10.74 -30.12
C GLN A 192 -22.55 11.39 -31.50
N GLN A 193 -22.52 12.72 -31.61
CA GLN A 193 -22.18 13.39 -32.88
C GLN A 193 -20.72 13.17 -33.30
N TYR A 194 -19.81 12.84 -32.38
CA TYR A 194 -18.44 12.41 -32.71
C TYR A 194 -18.34 10.92 -33.08
N GLN A 195 -19.44 10.18 -33.07
CA GLN A 195 -19.48 8.73 -33.29
C GLN A 195 -20.48 8.28 -34.37
N GLU A 196 -20.85 9.16 -35.32
CA GLU A 196 -21.38 8.73 -36.62
C GLU A 196 -20.22 8.31 -37.55
N PRO A 197 -20.11 7.04 -37.96
CA PRO A 197 -19.09 6.59 -38.88
C PRO A 197 -19.42 6.98 -40.32
N ALA A 198 -18.36 7.33 -41.06
CA ALA A 198 -18.31 7.27 -42.50
C ALA A 198 -18.75 5.87 -43.01
N GLN A 199 -20.02 5.71 -43.36
CA GLN A 199 -20.53 4.62 -44.20
C GLN A 199 -21.56 5.15 -45.20
N ALA A 200 -21.07 5.89 -46.20
CA ALA A 200 -21.80 6.17 -47.43
C ALA A 200 -20.84 6.39 -48.60
N ALA A 201 -20.00 5.40 -48.92
CA ALA A 201 -19.35 5.28 -50.23
C ALA A 201 -18.70 3.89 -50.40
N SER A 202 -19.44 2.93 -50.97
CA SER A 202 -18.89 1.92 -51.89
C SER A 202 -20.03 1.04 -52.41
N SER A 203 -20.86 1.59 -53.30
CA SER A 203 -21.77 0.79 -54.12
C SER A 203 -20.98 0.03 -55.19
N ALA A 204 -21.05 -1.30 -55.09
CA ALA A 204 -21.14 -2.27 -56.17
C ALA A 204 -20.09 -2.23 -57.31
N GLY A 205 -19.17 -3.19 -57.27
CA GLY A 205 -18.56 -3.76 -58.45
C GLY A 205 -18.06 -5.17 -58.16
N VAL A 206 -18.56 -6.17 -58.91
CA VAL A 206 -17.82 -7.28 -59.55
C VAL A 206 -18.77 -8.47 -59.88
N LYS A 207 -19.23 -8.46 -61.14
CA LYS A 207 -19.15 -9.52 -62.18
C LYS A 207 -19.45 -11.03 -61.90
N LEU A 208 -20.21 -11.57 -62.87
CA LEU A 208 -20.22 -12.92 -63.50
C LEU A 208 -21.24 -13.96 -62.99
N GLN A 209 -22.37 -14.07 -63.71
CA GLN A 209 -22.66 -15.16 -64.66
C GLN A 209 -23.78 -14.76 -65.61
#